data_AF-A0A7J7KXK6-F1
#
_entry.id   AF-A0A7J7KXK6-F1
#
_cell.length_a   1.000
_cell.length_b   1.000
_cell.length_c   1.000
_cell.angle_alpha   90.00
_cell.angle_beta   90.00
_cell.angle_gamma   90.00
#
_symmetry.space_group_name_H-M   'P 1'
#
loop_
_entity.id
_entity.type
_entity.pdbx_description
1 polymer ?
#
loop_
_entity_poly.entity_id
_entity_poly.type
_entity_poly.pdbx_seq_one_letter_code
_entity_poly.pdbx_strand_id
1 'polypeptide(L)' 'MQVLPHRTNLIESIFYFAEEICQYNTKCCECLLCSFSPYSANLLAFGSANCKTYCYDLRNTKNPRCTLSGHGKVVSYIKF' A
#
# COMPACT_ATOMS: atom_id res chain seq x y z
N MET A 1 -17.80 -8.42 -7.83
CA MET A 1 -17.48 -7.80 -9.14
C MET A 1 -16.01 -8.07 -9.40
N GLN A 2 -15.72 -8.99 -10.31
CA GLN A 2 -14.37 -9.42 -10.62
C GLN A 2 -13.95 -8.68 -11.89
N VAL A 3 -13.19 -7.59 -11.74
CA VAL A 3 -12.60 -6.88 -12.86
C VAL A 3 -11.21 -7.48 -13.06
N LEU A 4 -11.07 -8.33 -14.08
CA LEU A 4 -9.77 -8.84 -14.51
C LEU A 4 -9.06 -7.74 -15.29
N PRO A 5 -7.87 -7.24 -14.88
CA PRO A 5 -7.13 -6.27 -15.66
C PRO A 5 -6.33 -7.00 -16.74
N HIS A 6 -6.90 -7.06 -17.94
CA HIS A 6 -6.18 -7.51 -19.12
C HIS A 6 -5.24 -6.38 -19.57
N ARG A 7 -3.94 -6.55 -19.30
CA ARG A 7 -2.82 -5.62 -19.59
C ARG A 7 -2.82 -4.29 -18.83
N THR A 8 -2.54 -4.33 -17.53
CA THR A 8 -2.09 -3.14 -16.79
C THR A 8 -0.56 -3.11 -16.73
N ASN A 9 0.04 -1.92 -16.90
CA ASN A 9 1.48 -1.73 -16.66
C ASN A 9 1.80 -2.12 -15.21
N LEU A 10 3.02 -2.61 -14.95
CA LEU A 10 3.45 -3.10 -13.63
C LEU A 10 3.15 -2.09 -12.49
N ILE A 11 3.26 -0.79 -12.77
CA ILE A 11 2.98 0.31 -11.85
C ILE A 11 1.49 0.37 -11.48
N GLU A 12 0.61 0.25 -12.46
CA GLU A 12 -0.85 0.24 -12.26
C GLU A 12 -1.25 -0.97 -11.43
N SER A 13 -0.72 -2.17 -11.74
CA SER A 13 -1.01 -3.37 -10.95
C SER A 13 -0.59 -3.23 -9.49
N ILE A 14 0.54 -2.58 -9.22
CA ILE A 14 1.04 -2.30 -7.87
C ILE A 14 0.11 -1.33 -7.14
N PHE A 15 -0.34 -0.27 -7.81
CA PHE A 15 -1.23 0.73 -7.23
C PHE A 15 -2.61 0.15 -6.88
N TYR A 16 -3.24 -0.57 -7.81
CA TYR A 16 -4.51 -1.27 -7.58
C TYR A 16 -4.43 -2.25 -6.40
N PHE A 17 -3.34 -3.00 -6.32
CA PHE A 17 -3.16 -3.97 -5.25
C PHE A 17 -2.97 -3.30 -3.87
N ALA A 18 -2.24 -2.19 -3.80
CA ALA A 18 -2.11 -1.41 -2.58
C ALA A 18 -3.47 -0.81 -2.14
N GLU A 19 -4.26 -0.34 -3.10
CA GLU A 19 -5.61 0.19 -2.86
C GLU A 19 -6.54 -0.86 -2.25
N GLU A 20 -6.54 -2.08 -2.79
CA GLU A 20 -7.32 -3.20 -2.26
C GLU A 20 -6.94 -3.53 -0.81
N ILE A 21 -5.64 -3.60 -0.50
CA ILE A 21 -5.14 -3.84 0.87
C ILE A 21 -5.56 -2.70 1.81
N CYS A 22 -5.47 -1.45 1.37
CA CYS A 22 -5.83 -0.29 2.16
C CYS A 22 -7.31 -0.24 2.47
N GLN A 23 -8.16 -0.49 1.47
CA GLN A 23 -9.61 -0.53 1.63
C GLN A 23 -10.03 -1.65 2.60
N TYR A 24 -9.43 -2.84 2.46
CA TYR A 24 -9.76 -3.98 3.32
C TYR A 24 -9.29 -3.80 4.77
N ASN A 25 -8.05 -3.36 5.00
CA ASN A 25 -7.45 -3.40 6.34
C ASN A 25 -7.49 -2.09 7.10
N THR A 26 -7.26 -0.96 6.43
CA THR A 26 -7.15 0.34 7.11
C THR A 26 -8.48 1.06 7.19
N LYS A 27 -9.48 0.61 6.41
CA LYS A 27 -10.79 1.26 6.25
C LYS A 27 -10.67 2.74 5.89
N CYS A 28 -9.58 3.13 5.24
CA CYS A 28 -9.26 4.50 4.85
C CYS A 28 -9.22 4.60 3.33
N CYS A 29 -9.77 5.70 2.80
CA CYS A 29 -9.85 5.95 1.36
C CYS A 29 -8.52 6.50 0.82
N GLU A 30 -8.19 6.06 -0.39
CA GLU A 30 -7.04 6.41 -1.23
C GLU A 30 -5.65 6.13 -0.62
N CYS A 31 -5.03 5.05 -1.11
CA CYS A 31 -3.57 4.95 -1.17
C CYS A 31 -3.05 6.01 -2.13
N LEU A 32 -2.09 6.81 -1.69
CA LEU A 32 -1.54 7.87 -2.54
C LEU A 32 -0.23 7.45 -3.22
N LEU A 33 0.54 6.61 -2.56
CA LEU A 33 1.83 6.13 -3.03
C LEU A 33 2.19 4.81 -2.35
N CYS A 34 2.95 3.97 -3.04
CA CYS A 34 3.44 2.69 -2.53
C CYS A 34 4.81 2.31 -3.10
N SER A 35 5.52 1.43 -2.39
CA SER A 35 6.85 0.95 -2.74
C SER A 35 7.06 -0.49 -2.24
N PHE A 36 7.62 -1.35 -3.09
CA PHE A 36 8.00 -2.71 -2.73
C PHE A 36 9.42 -2.75 -2.17
N SER A 37 9.68 -3.69 -1.27
CA SER A 37 11.04 -3.94 -0.81
C SER A 37 11.93 -4.44 -1.94
N PRO A 38 13.13 -3.89 -2.12
CA PRO A 38 14.09 -4.42 -3.09
C PRO A 38 14.64 -5.79 -2.68
N TYR A 39 14.52 -6.15 -1.38
CA TYR A 39 15.02 -7.40 -0.82
C TYR A 39 13.96 -8.49 -0.75
N SER A 40 12.67 -8.14 -0.77
CA SER A 40 11.58 -9.11 -0.68
C SER A 40 10.33 -8.66 -1.40
N ALA A 41 9.90 -9.42 -2.40
CA ALA A 41 8.63 -9.20 -3.09
C ALA A 41 7.40 -9.32 -2.16
N ASN A 42 7.58 -9.86 -0.95
CA ASN A 42 6.50 -9.99 0.03
C ASN A 42 6.32 -8.73 0.88
N LEU A 43 7.19 -7.73 0.79
CA LEU A 43 7.10 -6.54 1.62
C LEU A 43 6.65 -5.34 0.79
N LEU A 44 5.54 -4.74 1.21
CA LEU A 44 4.93 -3.58 0.58
C LEU A 44 4.79 -2.47 1.61
N ALA A 45 5.25 -1.27 1.29
CA ALA A 45 4.96 -0.06 2.06
C ALA A 45 4.05 0.88 1.25
N PHE A 46 3.05 1.48 1.88
CA PHE A 46 2.20 2.48 1.24
C PHE A 46 1.77 3.60 2.20
N GLY A 47 1.44 4.74 1.62
CA GLY A 47 1.02 5.96 2.30
C GLY A 47 -0.46 6.18 2.09
N SER A 48 -1.16 6.49 3.18
CA SER A 48 -2.59 6.78 3.15
C SER A 48 -2.83 8.27 3.40
N ALA A 49 -3.97 8.78 2.92
CA ALA A 49 -4.43 10.15 3.16
C ALA A 49 -4.54 10.51 4.65
N ASN A 50 -4.62 9.52 5.55
CA ASN A 50 -4.63 9.73 7.01
C ASN A 50 -3.26 10.08 7.63
N CYS A 51 -2.27 10.45 6.80
CA CYS A 51 -0.91 10.81 7.22
C CYS A 51 -0.16 9.67 7.93
N LYS A 52 -0.55 8.41 7.66
CA LYS A 52 0.15 7.21 8.14
C LYS A 52 0.76 6.45 6.98
N THR A 53 1.89 5.83 7.27
CA THR A 53 2.53 4.87 6.37
C THR A 53 2.34 3.48 6.96
N TYR A 54 1.92 2.55 6.11
CA TYR A 54 1.72 1.16 6.48
C TYR A 54 2.72 0.30 5.74
N CYS A 55 3.31 -0.66 6.44
CA CYS A 55 4.09 -1.73 5.82
C CYS A 55 3.41 -3.08 6.07
N TYR A 56 3.16 -3.80 4.99
CA TYR A 56 2.53 -5.10 4.96
C TYR A 56 3.50 -6.18 4.50
N ASP A 57 3.33 -7.36 5.08
CA ASP A 57 3.82 -8.60 4.51
C ASP A 57 2.67 -9.22 3.71
N LEU A 58 2.84 -9.39 2.40
CA LEU A 58 1.81 -9.88 1.50
C LEU A 58 1.43 -11.34 1.78
N ARG A 59 2.25 -12.07 2.54
CA ARG A 59 1.90 -13.42 3.03
C ARG A 59 0.87 -13.38 4.15
N ASN A 60 0.75 -12.24 4.84
CA ASN A 60 -0.23 -12.01 5.91
C ASN A 60 -0.69 -10.54 5.91
N THR A 61 -1.65 -10.24 5.02
CA THR A 61 -2.15 -8.88 4.83
C THR A 61 -3.16 -8.43 5.89
N LYS A 62 -3.58 -9.30 6.81
CA LYS A 62 -4.64 -8.99 7.78
C LYS A 62 -4.28 -7.85 8.75
N ASN A 63 -3.01 -7.74 9.10
CA ASN A 63 -2.50 -6.69 9.98
C ASN A 63 -1.20 -6.11 9.41
N PRO A 64 -1.01 -4.79 9.47
CA PRO A 64 0.26 -4.19 9.07
C PRO A 64 1.39 -4.70 9.99
N ARG A 65 2.53 -5.03 9.40
CA ARG A 65 3.74 -5.39 10.14
C ARG A 65 4.34 -4.16 10.84
N CYS A 66 4.22 -2.99 10.21
CA CYS A 66 4.53 -1.71 10.82
C CYS A 66 3.53 -0.62 10.40
N THR A 67 3.24 0.28 11.33
CA THR A 67 2.54 1.54 11.04
C THR A 67 3.42 2.68 11.54
N LEU A 68 3.89 3.53 10.63
CA LEU A 68 4.54 4.79 10.99
C LEU A 68 3.48 5.90 11.02
N SER A 69 3.42 6.60 12.14
CA SER A 69 2.50 7.70 12.39
C SER A 69 3.24 8.86 13.06
N GLY A 70 2.67 10.07 12.99
CA GLY A 70 3.29 11.28 13.54
C GLY A 70 3.60 12.34 12.49
N HIS A 71 3.31 12.06 11.21
CA HIS A 71 3.33 13.08 10.17
C HIS A 71 2.12 14.00 10.33
N GLY A 72 2.36 15.31 10.41
CA GLY A 72 1.30 16.33 10.44
C GLY A 72 0.74 16.67 9.05
N LYS A 73 1.22 16.00 8.00
CA LYS A 73 0.80 16.15 6.61
C LYS A 73 0.89 14.79 5.91
N VAL A 74 0.19 14.69 4.78
CA VAL A 74 0.21 13.52 3.92
C VAL A 74 1.63 13.20 3.48
N VAL A 75 1.96 11.91 3.50
CA VAL A 75 3.27 11.41 3.07
C VAL A 75 3.38 11.59 1.56
N SER A 76 4.38 12.32 1.09
CA SER A 76 4.58 12.63 -0.32
C SER A 76 5.57 11.70 -1.03
N TYR A 77 6.34 10.92 -0.27
CA TYR A 77 7.34 9.99 -0.81
C TYR A 77 7.52 8.79 0.12
N ILE A 78 7.54 7.59 -0.46
CA ILE A 78 7.84 6.33 0.24
C ILE A 78 8.88 5.57 -0.55
N LYS A 79 9.92 5.12 0.16
CA LYS A 79 10.95 4.23 -0.35
C LYS A 79 11.21 3.17 0.72
N PHE A 80 11.25 1.91 0.29
CA PHE A 80 11.59 0.79 1.15
C PHE A 80 13.10 0.71 1.38
#